data_AF-A0A355ACH8-F1
#
_entry.id   AF-A0A355ACH8-F1
#
_cell.length_a   1.000
_cell.length_b   1.000
_cell.length_c   1.000
_cell.angle_alpha   90.00
_cell.angle_beta   90.00
_cell.angle_gamma   90.00
#
_symmetry.space_group_name_H-M   'P 1'
#
loop_
_entity.id
_entity.type
_entity.pdbx_description
1 polymer ?
#
loop_
_entity_poly.entity_id
_entity_poly.type
_entity_poly.pdbx_seq_one_letter_code
_entity_poly.pdbx_strand_id
1 'polypeptide(L)'
;MASNKKYWKSVEELNENSSIVEKLRQNEFAEDLPTDQFLGDKETLESSSTTRRDFLKYVGFTTAAASLAACEGPVIKSIPYVIKPNEVTPGVADYYATTMADGYDFANILVKVREGRPIKVDANKLAGPSCATNARVQASVLSLYDNNRLQNPRVKGKPVNWTTFEKGLTSKLNELKTSGKTIVFLTGTTASPTTNKLIQDYKATYENVQHITYDAVSESGALDAFQAMYGERALPDYDFSKADVIVSIGADFLSDWQGGGFEASYTKGRVPKNGKMSRHIQFESNMSLTGANADKRYMVKPSEQAQVLLNIYNAITGNGTAKKTSVDAGIQKVVKQLKAVGSNAVVVTGLQDKN
;
A
#
# COMPACT_ATOMS: atom_id res chain seq x y z
N MET A 1 -11.40 42.34 46.85
CA MET A 1 -10.15 41.88 47.49
C MET A 1 -9.03 41.98 46.48
N ALA A 2 -8.27 43.07 46.50
CA ALA A 2 -7.16 43.27 45.58
C ALA A 2 -5.95 43.72 46.40
N SER A 3 -5.09 42.79 46.77
CA SER A 3 -3.79 43.06 47.38
C SER A 3 -2.72 42.88 46.32
N ASN A 4 -2.66 43.79 45.34
CA ASN A 4 -1.49 43.88 44.47
C ASN A 4 -0.41 44.65 45.24
N LYS A 5 0.34 43.95 46.09
CA LYS A 5 1.49 44.53 46.78
C LYS A 5 2.57 44.80 45.74
N LYS A 6 2.72 46.07 45.35
CA LYS A 6 3.80 46.53 44.48
C LYS A 6 5.05 46.71 45.34
N TYR A 7 6.06 45.85 45.12
CA TYR A 7 7.36 45.96 45.77
C TYR A 7 8.28 46.74 44.86
N TRP A 8 8.64 47.95 45.29
CA TRP A 8 9.58 48.81 44.58
C TRP A 8 11.01 48.31 44.82
N LYS A 9 11.78 48.18 43.75
CA LYS A 9 13.17 47.71 43.81
C LYS A 9 14.18 48.87 43.82
N SER A 10 13.79 50.05 43.36
CA SER A 10 14.59 51.28 43.44
C SER A 10 13.70 52.51 43.65
N VAL A 11 14.31 53.63 44.04
CA VAL A 11 13.60 54.89 44.34
C VAL A 11 13.01 55.50 43.07
N GLU A 12 13.64 55.26 41.92
CA GLU A 12 13.25 55.76 40.61
C GLU A 12 11.92 55.17 40.14
N GLU A 13 11.54 53.98 40.61
CA GLU A 13 10.25 53.36 40.27
C GLU A 13 9.06 54.10 40.90
N LEU A 14 9.27 54.90 41.96
CA LEU A 14 8.21 55.70 42.58
C LEU A 14 7.66 56.79 41.64
N ASN A 15 8.43 57.17 40.62
CA ASN A 15 8.00 58.09 39.56
C ASN A 15 7.39 57.29 38.40
N GLU A 16 6.07 57.36 38.25
CA GLU A 16 5.31 56.59 37.26
C GLU A 16 5.68 56.90 35.80
N ASN A 17 6.37 58.02 35.54
CA ASN A 17 6.80 58.46 34.20
C ASN A 17 8.33 58.44 34.02
N SER A 18 9.06 57.65 34.79
CA SER A 18 10.52 57.55 34.67
C SER A 18 10.93 56.78 33.41
N SER A 19 11.47 57.50 32.42
CA SER A 19 12.00 56.92 31.18
C SER A 19 13.13 55.90 31.42
N ILE A 20 13.85 56.04 32.54
CA ILE A 20 14.92 55.13 32.94
C ILE A 20 14.36 53.78 33.39
N VAL A 21 13.24 53.77 34.13
CA VAL A 21 12.59 52.55 34.62
C VAL A 21 11.94 51.80 33.47
N GLU A 22 11.33 52.51 32.52
CA GLU A 22 10.78 51.92 31.30
C GLU A 22 11.88 51.24 30.47
N LYS A 23 13.04 51.92 30.30
CA LYS A 23 14.18 51.42 29.54
C LYS A 23 14.82 50.20 30.19
N LEU A 24 15.04 50.20 31.51
CA LEU A 24 15.58 49.06 32.26
C LEU A 24 14.59 47.88 32.38
N ARG A 25 13.28 48.12 32.24
CA ARG A 25 12.28 47.05 32.18
C ARG A 25 12.30 46.31 30.84
N GLN A 26 12.60 47.02 29.76
CA GLN A 26 12.61 46.47 28.41
C GLN A 26 14.01 45.97 28.00
N ASN A 27 15.08 46.50 28.61
CA ASN A 27 16.46 46.13 28.32
C ASN A 27 17.17 45.62 29.57
N GLU A 28 17.76 44.43 29.48
CA GLU A 28 18.50 43.79 30.58
C GLU A 28 19.83 44.52 30.91
N PHE A 29 20.32 45.37 30.01
CA PHE A 29 21.54 46.15 30.17
C PHE A 29 21.25 47.66 30.17
N ALA A 30 21.99 48.41 31.00
CA ALA A 30 21.78 49.84 31.21
C ALA A 30 22.19 50.74 30.03
N GLU A 31 23.03 50.23 29.12
CA GLU A 31 23.48 50.92 27.91
C GLU A 31 22.91 50.20 26.67
N ASP A 32 22.49 50.97 25.67
CA ASP A 32 22.07 50.41 24.38
C ASP A 32 23.29 49.81 23.70
N LEU A 33 23.17 48.54 23.33
CA LEU A 33 24.24 47.78 22.72
C LEU A 33 24.40 48.25 21.26
N PRO A 34 25.62 48.60 20.81
CA PRO A 34 25.85 49.11 19.46
C PRO A 34 25.84 47.96 18.45
N THR A 35 24.65 47.40 18.17
CA THR A 35 24.47 46.32 17.19
C THR A 35 24.70 46.80 15.76
N ASP A 36 24.32 48.05 15.46
CA ASP A 36 24.35 48.62 14.11
C ASP A 36 25.77 48.97 13.66
N GLN A 37 26.63 49.39 14.58
CA GLN A 37 28.06 49.64 14.31
C GLN A 37 28.86 48.36 14.06
N PHE A 38 28.32 47.18 14.43
CA PHE A 38 29.01 45.89 14.34
C PHE A 38 28.56 45.03 13.16
N LEU A 39 27.27 45.05 12.82
CA LEU A 39 26.73 44.25 11.70
C LEU A 39 26.73 44.99 10.35
N GLY A 40 26.87 46.32 10.37
CA GLY A 40 26.76 47.16 9.18
C GLY A 40 28.01 47.23 8.30
N ASP A 41 29.20 47.39 8.91
CA ASP A 41 30.42 47.77 8.18
C ASP A 41 31.59 46.81 8.40
N LYS A 42 31.84 45.96 7.38
CA LYS A 42 33.02 45.05 7.32
C LYS A 42 34.35 45.79 7.37
N GLU A 43 34.44 47.01 6.85
CA GLU A 43 35.70 47.78 6.77
C GLU A 43 36.20 48.21 8.16
N THR A 44 35.30 48.57 9.08
CA THR A 44 35.64 48.93 10.47
C THR A 44 36.16 47.74 11.30
N LEU A 45 35.75 46.52 10.95
CA LEU A 45 36.23 45.30 11.60
C LEU A 45 37.67 44.96 11.19
N GLU A 46 38.05 45.22 9.94
CA GLU A 46 39.41 44.93 9.45
C GLU A 46 40.46 45.95 9.92
N SER A 47 40.07 47.20 10.21
CA SER A 47 41.00 48.27 10.58
C SER A 47 41.24 48.44 12.09
N SER A 48 40.55 47.69 12.96
CA SER A 48 40.60 47.90 14.41
C SER A 48 41.67 47.04 15.11
N SER A 49 42.66 47.68 15.76
CA SER A 49 43.58 47.01 16.69
C SER A 49 42.89 46.84 18.05
N THR A 50 42.04 45.82 18.19
CA THR A 50 41.28 45.59 19.43
C THR A 50 42.22 45.14 20.56
N THR A 51 42.06 45.69 21.77
CA THR A 51 42.78 45.20 22.94
C THR A 51 42.25 43.82 23.36
N ARG A 52 43.05 42.98 24.05
CA ARG A 52 42.58 41.67 24.58
C ARG A 52 41.28 41.78 25.38
N ARG A 53 41.07 42.90 26.08
CA ARG A 53 39.86 43.16 26.86
C ARG A 53 38.64 43.37 25.96
N ASP A 54 38.81 44.12 24.87
CA ASP A 54 37.71 44.40 23.94
C ASP A 54 37.36 43.15 23.14
N PHE A 55 38.36 42.37 22.69
CA PHE A 55 38.14 41.06 22.09
C PHE A 55 37.31 40.12 23.00
N LEU A 56 37.62 40.04 24.29
CA LEU A 56 36.86 39.21 25.23
C LEU A 56 35.43 39.72 25.45
N LYS A 57 35.21 41.04 25.47
CA LYS A 57 33.86 41.63 25.48
C LYS A 57 33.09 41.25 24.22
N TYR A 58 33.73 41.35 23.05
CA TYR A 58 33.08 41.06 21.77
C TYR A 58 32.76 39.57 21.61
N VAL A 59 33.69 38.67 21.93
CA VAL A 59 33.45 37.21 21.88
C VAL A 59 32.40 36.81 22.92
N GLY A 60 32.46 37.36 24.14
CA GLY A 60 31.45 37.12 25.16
C GLY A 60 30.06 37.55 24.72
N PHE A 61 29.94 38.74 24.11
CA PHE A 61 28.66 39.29 23.66
C PHE A 61 28.10 38.56 22.44
N THR A 62 28.92 38.27 21.43
CA THR A 62 28.51 37.51 20.24
C THR A 62 28.13 36.07 20.58
N THR A 63 28.83 35.43 21.51
CA THR A 63 28.47 34.09 21.99
C THR A 63 27.14 34.14 22.77
N ALA A 64 26.94 35.14 23.63
CA ALA A 64 25.69 35.29 24.38
C ALA A 64 24.50 35.62 23.47
N ALA A 65 24.66 36.54 22.52
CA ALA A 65 23.62 36.90 21.55
C ALA A 65 23.28 35.73 20.61
N ALA A 66 24.29 34.99 20.12
CA ALA A 66 24.08 33.78 19.34
C ALA A 66 23.38 32.68 20.17
N SER A 67 23.70 32.56 21.46
CA SER A 67 22.99 31.63 22.35
C SER A 67 21.54 32.02 22.63
N LEU A 68 21.23 33.32 22.69
CA LEU A 68 19.86 33.84 22.85
C LEU A 68 19.04 33.60 21.57
N ALA A 69 19.60 33.89 20.40
CA ALA A 69 18.97 33.60 19.11
C ALA A 69 18.81 32.08 18.86
N ALA A 70 19.72 31.25 19.36
CA ALA A 70 19.61 29.79 19.32
C ALA A 70 18.56 29.22 20.30
N CYS A 71 18.06 30.02 21.24
CA CYS A 71 17.02 29.65 22.20
C CYS A 71 15.60 30.02 21.75
N GLU A 72 15.42 30.76 20.64
CA GLU A 72 14.10 31.01 20.06
C GLU A 72 13.69 29.85 19.14
N GLY A 73 12.86 28.96 19.67
CA GLY A 73 12.25 27.89 18.88
C GLY A 73 11.37 28.46 17.76
N PRO A 74 11.25 27.78 16.62
CA PRO A 74 10.45 28.25 15.50
C PRO A 74 8.98 28.43 15.91
N VAL A 75 8.36 29.54 15.49
CA VAL A 75 6.93 29.78 15.75
C VAL A 75 6.08 28.80 14.95
N ILE A 76 5.46 27.84 15.63
CA ILE A 76 4.54 26.86 15.03
C ILE A 76 3.14 27.47 14.91
N LYS A 77 2.66 27.66 13.68
CA LYS A 77 1.32 28.19 13.42
C LYS A 77 0.28 27.06 13.43
N SER A 78 -0.84 27.28 14.10
CA SER A 78 -2.03 26.41 14.05
C SER A 78 -3.11 27.08 13.21
N ILE A 79 -3.46 26.49 12.06
CA ILE A 79 -4.44 27.04 11.12
C ILE A 79 -5.76 26.27 11.28
N PRO A 80 -6.84 26.88 11.79
CA PRO A 80 -8.14 26.22 11.91
C PRO A 80 -8.85 26.14 10.55
N TYR A 81 -9.88 25.30 10.47
CA TYR A 81 -10.78 25.26 9.31
C TYR A 81 -11.49 26.60 9.14
N VAL A 82 -11.59 27.09 7.90
CA VAL A 82 -12.45 28.25 7.56
C VAL A 82 -13.91 27.86 7.70
N ILE A 83 -14.29 26.70 7.13
CA ILE A 83 -15.58 26.06 7.30
C ILE A 83 -15.30 24.61 7.69
N LYS A 84 -15.60 24.26 8.94
CA LYS A 84 -15.34 22.93 9.48
C LYS A 84 -16.44 21.96 9.01
N PRO A 85 -16.11 20.82 8.39
CA PRO A 85 -17.09 19.76 8.13
C PRO A 85 -17.63 19.18 9.45
N ASN A 86 -18.92 18.84 9.48
CA ASN A 86 -19.56 18.31 10.70
C ASN A 86 -18.96 16.97 11.15
N GLU A 87 -18.51 16.14 10.21
CA GLU A 87 -18.01 14.79 10.48
C GLU A 87 -16.58 14.77 11.03
N VAL A 88 -15.78 15.82 10.79
CA VAL A 88 -14.36 15.84 11.15
C VAL A 88 -14.18 16.47 12.52
N THR A 89 -13.58 15.75 13.47
CA THR A 89 -13.15 16.32 14.75
C THR A 89 -11.63 16.35 14.84
N PRO A 90 -10.98 17.55 14.82
CA PRO A 90 -9.53 17.65 14.90
C PRO A 90 -8.97 16.91 16.13
N GLY A 91 -7.97 16.05 15.90
CA GLY A 91 -7.37 15.19 16.92
C GLY A 91 -7.95 13.78 16.98
N VAL A 92 -9.17 13.57 16.46
CA VAL A 92 -9.85 12.27 16.42
C VAL A 92 -9.71 11.68 15.02
N ALA A 93 -9.41 10.38 14.94
CA ALA A 93 -9.31 9.68 13.66
C ALA A 93 -10.67 9.11 13.26
N ASP A 94 -10.99 9.26 11.98
CA ASP A 94 -12.17 8.67 11.36
C ASP A 94 -11.76 7.40 10.60
N TYR A 95 -12.72 6.51 10.36
CA TYR A 95 -12.51 5.29 9.62
C TYR A 95 -13.53 5.14 8.50
N TYR A 96 -13.05 4.98 7.28
CA TYR A 96 -13.89 4.86 6.09
C TYR A 96 -13.78 3.44 5.54
N ALA A 97 -14.93 2.79 5.31
CA ALA A 97 -14.98 1.50 4.66
C ALA A 97 -14.81 1.67 3.14
N THR A 98 -13.77 1.05 2.57
CA THR A 98 -13.47 1.10 1.14
C THR A 98 -12.98 -0.26 0.64
N THR A 99 -12.67 -0.37 -0.64
CA THR A 99 -12.08 -1.56 -1.25
C THR A 99 -10.87 -1.17 -2.07
N MET A 100 -9.84 -2.00 -2.05
CA MET A 100 -8.69 -1.89 -2.94
C MET A 100 -8.80 -2.95 -4.03
N ALA A 101 -8.60 -2.55 -5.28
CA ALA A 101 -8.47 -3.44 -6.43
C ALA A 101 -7.59 -2.72 -7.47
N ASP A 102 -6.37 -3.21 -7.69
CA ASP A 102 -5.41 -2.60 -8.63
C ASP A 102 -5.15 -3.45 -9.89
N GLY A 103 -5.90 -4.55 -10.05
CA GLY A 103 -5.75 -5.52 -11.13
C GLY A 103 -4.87 -6.72 -10.76
N TYR A 104 -4.23 -6.70 -9.59
CA TYR A 104 -3.49 -7.82 -9.04
C TYR A 104 -3.95 -8.14 -7.62
N ASP A 105 -3.84 -7.17 -6.70
CA ASP A 105 -4.31 -7.29 -5.32
C ASP A 105 -5.75 -6.81 -5.19
N PHE A 106 -6.52 -7.51 -4.37
CA PHE A 106 -7.86 -7.10 -3.97
C PHE A 106 -8.06 -7.28 -2.47
N ALA A 107 -8.72 -6.33 -1.81
CA ALA A 107 -9.05 -6.43 -0.39
C ALA A 107 -10.21 -5.51 0.01
N ASN A 108 -11.00 -5.99 0.96
CA ASN A 108 -11.96 -5.16 1.69
C ASN A 108 -11.24 -4.46 2.85
N ILE A 109 -11.17 -3.13 2.81
CA ILE A 109 -10.32 -2.36 3.70
C ILE A 109 -11.09 -1.27 4.46
N LEU A 110 -10.48 -0.81 5.53
CA LEU A 110 -10.95 0.25 6.38
C LEU A 110 -9.81 1.24 6.56
N VAL A 111 -10.00 2.45 6.06
CA VAL A 111 -8.92 3.45 5.98
C VAL A 111 -9.05 4.39 7.16
N LYS A 112 -8.00 4.45 7.99
CA LYS A 112 -7.88 5.44 9.05
C LYS A 112 -7.51 6.79 8.44
N VAL A 113 -8.33 7.80 8.71
CA VAL A 113 -8.19 9.15 8.17
C VAL A 113 -7.99 10.14 9.31
N ARG A 114 -7.08 11.09 9.12
CA ARG A 114 -6.81 12.21 10.02
C ARG A 114 -7.10 13.52 9.30
N GLU A 115 -8.10 14.26 9.75
CA GLU A 115 -8.45 15.57 9.20
C GLU A 115 -8.55 15.59 7.66
N GLY A 116 -9.11 14.51 7.07
CA GLY A 116 -9.25 14.31 5.62
C GLY A 116 -8.08 13.62 4.91
N ARG A 117 -6.99 13.28 5.61
CA ARG A 117 -5.83 12.58 5.05
C ARG A 117 -5.79 11.10 5.47
N PRO A 118 -5.84 10.14 4.53
CA PRO A 118 -5.59 8.73 4.82
C PRO A 118 -4.22 8.51 5.45
N ILE A 119 -4.11 7.79 6.56
CA ILE A 119 -2.82 7.55 7.24
C ILE A 119 -2.49 6.07 7.40
N LYS A 120 -3.49 5.19 7.34
CA LYS A 120 -3.30 3.75 7.52
C LYS A 120 -4.43 2.98 6.87
N VAL A 121 -4.10 1.83 6.30
CA VAL A 121 -5.07 0.83 5.81
C VAL A 121 -5.21 -0.26 6.87
N ASP A 122 -6.45 -0.63 7.20
CA ASP A 122 -6.76 -1.75 8.08
C ASP A 122 -7.70 -2.72 7.35
N ALA A 123 -7.75 -3.97 7.81
CA ALA A 123 -8.67 -4.98 7.31
C ALA A 123 -10.13 -4.67 7.72
N ASN A 124 -11.08 -4.69 6.77
CA ASN A 124 -12.49 -4.53 7.10
C ASN A 124 -13.11 -5.86 7.54
N LYS A 125 -13.07 -6.17 8.84
CA LYS A 125 -13.57 -7.42 9.41
C LYS A 125 -15.09 -7.66 9.24
N LEU A 126 -15.86 -6.64 8.87
CA LEU A 126 -17.31 -6.77 8.65
C LEU A 126 -17.65 -7.32 7.26
N ALA A 127 -16.70 -7.31 6.32
CA ALA A 127 -16.92 -7.73 4.93
C ALA A 127 -16.89 -9.26 4.71
N GLY A 128 -16.77 -10.07 5.78
CA GLY A 128 -16.84 -11.54 5.72
C GLY A 128 -15.52 -12.29 5.94
N PRO A 129 -15.40 -13.54 5.44
CA PRO A 129 -14.24 -14.41 5.73
C PRO A 129 -12.95 -14.01 4.98
N SER A 130 -13.04 -13.24 3.90
CA SER A 130 -11.91 -12.85 3.03
C SER A 130 -11.34 -11.45 3.36
N CYS A 131 -11.40 -11.04 4.63
CA CYS A 131 -11.05 -9.69 5.06
C CYS A 131 -9.58 -9.50 5.42
N ALA A 132 -8.69 -10.36 4.92
CA ALA A 132 -7.25 -10.18 5.13
C ALA A 132 -6.70 -9.12 4.17
N THR A 133 -5.64 -8.45 4.59
CA THR A 133 -4.84 -7.56 3.73
C THR A 133 -3.44 -8.11 3.66
N ASN A 134 -2.85 -8.14 2.48
CA ASN A 134 -1.43 -8.46 2.33
C ASN A 134 -0.55 -7.21 2.58
N ALA A 135 0.77 -7.41 2.54
CA ALA A 135 1.74 -6.34 2.77
C ALA A 135 1.68 -5.22 1.72
N ARG A 136 1.38 -5.55 0.46
CA ARG A 136 1.28 -4.57 -0.64
C ARG A 136 0.06 -3.66 -0.44
N VAL A 137 -1.09 -4.22 -0.08
CA VAL A 137 -2.31 -3.49 0.28
C VAL A 137 -2.07 -2.54 1.45
N GLN A 138 -1.36 -3.01 2.48
CA GLN A 138 -0.99 -2.19 3.65
C GLN A 138 -0.07 -1.01 3.26
N ALA A 139 0.87 -1.24 2.34
CA ALA A 139 1.79 -0.22 1.84
C ALA A 139 1.18 0.73 0.80
N SER A 140 -0.01 0.45 0.25
CA SER A 140 -0.67 1.25 -0.80
C SER A 140 -0.84 2.73 -0.42
N VAL A 141 -0.97 3.04 0.87
CA VAL A 141 -1.04 4.43 1.37
C VAL A 141 0.18 5.26 0.99
N LEU A 142 1.37 4.64 0.89
CA LEU A 142 2.59 5.33 0.49
C LEU A 142 2.54 5.77 -0.98
N SER A 143 1.90 4.96 -1.84
CA SER A 143 1.72 5.30 -3.25
C SER A 143 0.80 6.51 -3.44
N LEU A 144 -0.09 6.81 -2.48
CA LEU A 144 -0.90 8.03 -2.51
C LEU A 144 -0.05 9.28 -2.25
N TYR A 145 0.93 9.18 -1.36
CA TYR A 145 1.80 10.29 -0.93
C TYR A 145 3.14 10.37 -1.67
N ASP A 146 3.29 9.64 -2.78
CA ASP A 146 4.49 9.72 -3.60
C ASP A 146 4.55 11.04 -4.37
N ASN A 147 5.65 11.78 -4.18
CA ASN A 147 5.92 13.06 -4.85
C ASN A 147 6.20 12.90 -6.36
N ASN A 148 6.57 11.70 -6.82
CA ASN A 148 6.87 11.42 -8.22
C ASN A 148 5.62 11.13 -9.06
N ARG A 149 4.42 11.17 -8.47
CA ARG A 149 3.17 10.97 -9.19
C ARG A 149 2.98 12.05 -10.27
N LEU A 150 2.38 11.63 -11.38
CA LEU A 150 2.05 12.55 -12.46
C LEU A 150 0.97 13.55 -12.00
N GLN A 151 1.37 14.82 -11.84
CA GLN A 151 0.47 15.87 -11.35
C GLN A 151 -0.51 16.38 -12.41
N ASN A 152 -0.15 16.31 -13.69
CA ASN A 152 -0.96 16.80 -14.81
C ASN A 152 -0.81 15.88 -16.03
N PRO A 153 -1.86 15.74 -16.86
CA PRO A 153 -1.76 14.99 -18.10
C PRO A 153 -0.67 15.58 -19.01
N ARG A 154 -0.10 14.73 -19.87
CA ARG A 154 0.95 15.12 -20.81
C ARG A 154 0.58 14.74 -22.24
N VAL A 155 0.85 15.64 -23.18
CA VAL A 155 0.69 15.39 -24.62
C VAL A 155 2.03 15.63 -25.29
N LYS A 156 2.56 14.62 -25.99
CA LYS A 156 3.90 14.67 -26.62
C LYS A 156 4.99 15.13 -25.64
N GLY A 157 4.94 14.61 -24.41
CA GLY A 157 5.91 14.91 -23.34
C GLY A 157 5.69 16.23 -22.59
N LYS A 158 4.78 17.11 -23.05
CA LYS A 158 4.53 18.41 -22.43
C LYS A 158 3.30 18.37 -21.52
N PRO A 159 3.34 18.98 -20.32
CA PRO A 159 2.18 19.06 -19.44
C PRO A 159 1.06 19.90 -20.09
N VAL A 160 -0.18 19.45 -19.95
CA VAL A 160 -1.39 20.16 -20.36
C VAL A 160 -2.41 20.12 -19.22
N ASN A 161 -3.40 21.02 -19.23
CA ASN A 161 -4.52 20.94 -18.30
C ASN A 161 -5.55 19.89 -18.77
N TRP A 162 -6.42 19.47 -17.84
CA TRP A 162 -7.46 18.46 -18.10
C TRP A 162 -8.43 18.85 -19.21
N THR A 163 -8.91 20.09 -19.23
CA THR A 163 -9.87 20.56 -20.24
C THR A 163 -9.32 20.48 -21.66
N THR A 164 -8.05 20.85 -21.88
CA THR A 164 -7.39 20.73 -23.18
C THR A 164 -7.16 19.26 -23.56
N PHE A 165 -6.79 18.42 -22.59
CA PHE A 165 -6.61 16.99 -22.80
C PHE A 165 -7.92 16.32 -23.25
N GLU A 166 -9.02 16.54 -22.51
CA GLU A 166 -10.33 15.96 -22.78
C GLU A 166 -10.89 16.40 -24.14
N LYS A 167 -10.78 17.69 -24.48
CA LYS A 167 -11.19 18.21 -25.80
C LYS A 167 -10.40 17.55 -26.93
N GLY A 168 -9.08 17.43 -26.77
CA GLY A 168 -8.20 16.80 -27.75
C GLY A 168 -8.51 15.32 -27.94
N LEU A 169 -8.71 14.58 -26.83
CA LEU A 169 -9.06 13.17 -26.85
C LEU A 169 -10.41 12.94 -27.54
N THR A 170 -11.44 13.70 -27.15
CA THR A 170 -12.79 13.59 -27.71
C THR A 170 -12.80 13.87 -29.22
N SER A 171 -12.10 14.93 -29.65
CA SER A 171 -11.94 15.25 -31.07
C SER A 171 -11.29 14.10 -31.84
N LYS A 172 -10.24 13.50 -31.28
CA LYS A 172 -9.54 12.38 -31.93
C LYS A 172 -10.39 11.12 -32.00
N LEU A 173 -11.13 10.79 -30.96
CA LEU A 173 -12.04 9.64 -30.95
C LEU A 173 -13.15 9.78 -32.00
N ASN A 174 -13.71 10.99 -32.17
CA ASN A 174 -14.71 11.28 -33.21
C ASN A 174 -14.13 11.18 -34.63
N GLU A 175 -12.89 11.61 -34.85
CA GLU A 175 -12.18 11.42 -36.13
C GLU A 175 -11.98 9.92 -36.42
N LEU A 176 -11.56 9.14 -35.43
CA LEU A 176 -11.36 7.70 -35.57
C LEU A 176 -12.68 6.97 -35.88
N LYS A 177 -13.78 7.36 -35.21
CA LYS A 177 -15.14 6.89 -35.51
C LYS A 177 -15.51 7.14 -36.98
N THR A 178 -15.26 8.35 -37.48
CA THR A 178 -15.59 8.73 -38.87
C THR A 178 -14.73 7.98 -39.90
N SER A 179 -13.46 7.74 -39.59
CA SER A 179 -12.52 7.06 -40.49
C SER A 179 -12.60 5.53 -40.46
N GLY A 180 -13.39 4.95 -39.55
CA GLY A 180 -13.54 3.49 -39.41
C GLY A 180 -12.30 2.77 -38.87
N LYS A 181 -11.27 3.48 -38.39
CA LYS A 181 -10.05 2.88 -37.84
C LYS A 181 -10.31 2.28 -36.47
N THR A 182 -9.81 1.08 -36.19
CA THR A 182 -10.01 0.43 -34.89
C THR A 182 -9.42 1.23 -33.72
N ILE A 183 -10.20 1.36 -32.65
CA ILE A 183 -9.79 1.92 -31.37
C ILE A 183 -9.52 0.75 -30.43
N VAL A 184 -8.28 0.57 -29.99
CA VAL A 184 -7.93 -0.49 -29.04
C VAL A 184 -7.89 0.10 -27.63
N PHE A 185 -8.66 -0.48 -26.72
CA PHE A 185 -8.71 -0.11 -25.31
C PHE A 185 -8.15 -1.27 -24.46
N LEU A 186 -7.10 -0.98 -23.70
CA LEU A 186 -6.41 -1.96 -22.87
C LEU A 186 -6.74 -1.73 -21.39
N THR A 187 -7.08 -2.79 -20.68
CA THR A 187 -7.26 -2.77 -19.21
C THR A 187 -6.61 -4.00 -18.58
N GLY A 188 -6.34 -3.94 -17.27
CA GLY A 188 -6.22 -5.18 -16.48
C GLY A 188 -7.58 -5.83 -16.25
N THR A 189 -7.59 -7.01 -15.65
CA THR A 189 -8.84 -7.63 -15.18
C THR A 189 -9.51 -6.74 -14.13
N THR A 190 -10.79 -6.41 -14.35
CA THR A 190 -11.57 -5.58 -13.41
C THR A 190 -12.87 -6.26 -13.00
N ALA A 191 -13.06 -6.42 -11.69
CA ALA A 191 -14.29 -6.96 -11.10
C ALA A 191 -15.25 -5.84 -10.68
N SER A 192 -15.57 -4.92 -11.60
CA SER A 192 -16.41 -3.74 -11.32
C SER A 192 -17.61 -3.67 -12.26
N PRO A 193 -18.86 -3.84 -11.75
CA PRO A 193 -20.06 -3.74 -12.57
C PRO A 193 -20.22 -2.39 -13.27
N THR A 194 -19.85 -1.29 -12.60
CA THR A 194 -19.94 0.07 -13.16
C THR A 194 -18.89 0.30 -14.25
N THR A 195 -17.67 -0.21 -14.08
CA THR A 195 -16.63 -0.17 -15.13
C THR A 195 -17.03 -1.02 -16.33
N ASN A 196 -17.58 -2.21 -16.11
CA ASN A 196 -18.08 -3.07 -17.18
C ASN A 196 -19.19 -2.37 -17.97
N LYS A 197 -20.13 -1.71 -17.28
CA LYS A 197 -21.16 -0.91 -17.94
C LYS A 197 -20.55 0.24 -18.75
N LEU A 198 -19.60 0.98 -18.18
CA LEU A 198 -18.92 2.07 -18.88
C LEU A 198 -18.21 1.60 -20.16
N ILE A 199 -17.59 0.41 -20.14
CA ILE A 199 -16.97 -0.20 -21.32
C ILE A 199 -18.02 -0.52 -22.39
N GLN A 200 -19.20 -1.01 -21.99
CA GLN A 200 -20.30 -1.26 -22.95
C GLN A 200 -20.84 0.04 -23.54
N ASP A 201 -21.04 1.08 -22.72
CA ASP A 201 -21.48 2.40 -23.17
C ASP A 201 -20.44 3.02 -24.14
N TYR A 202 -19.15 2.82 -23.85
CA TYR A 202 -18.05 3.24 -24.72
C TYR A 202 -18.07 2.51 -26.08
N LYS A 203 -18.26 1.19 -26.09
CA LYS A 203 -18.42 0.39 -27.33
C LYS A 203 -19.67 0.77 -28.13
N ALA A 204 -20.77 1.10 -27.44
CA ALA A 204 -22.01 1.54 -28.10
C ALA A 204 -21.84 2.93 -28.75
N THR A 205 -21.01 3.80 -28.16
CA THR A 205 -20.74 5.14 -28.68
C THR A 205 -19.77 5.10 -29.87
N TYR A 206 -18.75 4.25 -29.79
CA TYR A 206 -17.69 4.09 -30.78
C TYR A 206 -17.68 2.64 -31.30
N GLU A 207 -18.38 2.40 -32.42
CA GLU A 207 -18.63 1.06 -32.98
C GLU A 207 -17.35 0.29 -33.37
N ASN A 208 -16.23 1.00 -33.54
CA ASN A 208 -14.92 0.49 -33.93
C ASN A 208 -13.99 0.19 -32.73
N VAL A 209 -14.53 -0.11 -31.54
CA VAL A 209 -13.74 -0.39 -30.33
C VAL A 209 -13.47 -1.88 -30.12
N GLN A 210 -12.20 -2.21 -29.92
CA GLN A 210 -11.76 -3.51 -29.40
C GLN A 210 -11.24 -3.32 -27.97
N HIS A 211 -11.90 -3.98 -27.01
CA HIS A 211 -11.44 -4.02 -25.62
C HIS A 211 -10.64 -5.30 -25.40
N ILE A 212 -9.41 -5.15 -24.91
CA ILE A 212 -8.50 -6.24 -24.61
C ILE A 212 -8.12 -6.15 -23.13
N THR A 213 -8.33 -7.25 -22.42
CA THR A 213 -7.82 -7.41 -21.06
C THR A 213 -6.43 -8.02 -21.11
N TYR A 214 -5.49 -7.43 -20.39
CA TYR A 214 -4.12 -7.88 -20.29
C TYR A 214 -3.67 -7.93 -18.83
N ASP A 215 -3.30 -9.13 -18.38
CA ASP A 215 -2.77 -9.36 -17.04
C ASP A 215 -1.29 -9.76 -17.16
N ALA A 216 -0.44 -9.14 -16.34
CA ALA A 216 0.99 -9.42 -16.34
C ALA A 216 1.32 -10.83 -15.83
N VAL A 217 0.54 -11.31 -14.86
CA VAL A 217 0.56 -12.70 -14.36
C VAL A 217 -0.77 -13.32 -14.76
N SER A 218 -0.72 -14.32 -15.65
CA SER A 218 -1.93 -14.88 -16.26
C SER A 218 -2.39 -16.14 -15.55
N GLU A 219 -3.71 -16.21 -15.30
CA GLU A 219 -4.44 -17.40 -14.85
C GLU A 219 -5.33 -17.97 -15.98
N SER A 220 -5.01 -17.66 -17.25
CA SER A 220 -5.84 -18.01 -18.41
C SER A 220 -6.06 -19.52 -18.58
N GLY A 221 -5.05 -20.35 -18.29
CA GLY A 221 -5.19 -21.81 -18.36
C GLY A 221 -6.24 -22.33 -17.38
N ALA A 222 -6.20 -21.85 -16.13
CA ALA A 222 -7.21 -22.19 -15.12
C ALA A 222 -8.61 -21.69 -15.49
N LEU A 223 -8.72 -20.46 -16.01
CA LEU A 223 -9.99 -19.88 -16.46
C LEU A 223 -10.61 -20.65 -17.65
N ASP A 224 -9.79 -21.05 -18.62
CA ASP A 224 -10.22 -21.82 -19.80
C ASP A 224 -10.69 -23.22 -19.39
N ALA A 225 -9.98 -23.87 -18.46
CA ALA A 225 -10.36 -25.16 -17.91
C ALA A 225 -11.69 -25.07 -17.14
N PHE A 226 -11.86 -24.04 -16.30
CA PHE A 226 -13.11 -23.82 -15.58
C PHE A 226 -14.29 -23.55 -16.53
N GLN A 227 -14.06 -22.75 -17.57
CA GLN A 227 -15.07 -22.50 -18.61
C GLN A 227 -15.47 -23.76 -19.36
N ALA A 228 -14.51 -24.62 -19.71
CA ALA A 228 -14.80 -25.88 -20.40
C ALA A 228 -15.66 -26.83 -19.54
N MET A 229 -15.49 -26.79 -18.21
CA MET A 229 -16.19 -27.67 -17.29
C MET A 229 -17.54 -27.12 -16.80
N TYR A 230 -17.64 -25.80 -16.58
CA TYR A 230 -18.79 -25.17 -15.91
C TYR A 230 -19.51 -24.12 -16.77
N GLY A 231 -18.98 -23.76 -17.93
CA GLY A 231 -19.60 -22.82 -18.87
C GLY A 231 -19.30 -21.33 -18.61
N GLU A 232 -18.54 -20.99 -17.57
CA GLU A 232 -18.17 -19.62 -17.23
C GLU A 232 -16.66 -19.47 -16.98
N ARG A 233 -16.10 -18.29 -17.26
CA ARG A 233 -14.68 -17.98 -16.98
C ARG A 233 -14.55 -17.47 -15.55
N ALA A 234 -14.29 -18.36 -14.61
CA ALA A 234 -14.09 -18.03 -13.20
C ALA A 234 -12.99 -18.90 -12.59
N LEU A 235 -12.54 -18.52 -11.40
CA LEU A 235 -11.62 -19.33 -10.59
C LEU A 235 -12.38 -19.95 -9.41
N PRO A 236 -12.10 -21.21 -9.05
CA PRO A 236 -12.66 -21.83 -7.87
C PRO A 236 -12.12 -21.19 -6.58
N ASP A 237 -13.02 -20.87 -5.64
CA ASP A 237 -12.66 -20.42 -4.29
C ASP A 237 -12.59 -21.62 -3.33
N TYR A 238 -11.37 -22.03 -2.99
CA TYR A 238 -11.12 -23.21 -2.16
C TYR A 238 -11.19 -22.92 -0.66
N ASP A 239 -12.04 -23.66 0.06
CA ASP A 239 -12.08 -23.64 1.52
C ASP A 239 -11.20 -24.74 2.13
N PHE A 240 -9.92 -24.43 2.33
CA PHE A 240 -8.96 -25.36 2.94
C PHE A 240 -9.28 -25.72 4.40
N SER A 241 -10.19 -25.01 5.08
CA SER A 241 -10.56 -25.33 6.46
C SER A 241 -11.38 -26.63 6.57
N LYS A 242 -11.90 -27.12 5.45
CA LYS A 242 -12.68 -28.36 5.33
C LYS A 242 -11.87 -29.54 4.80
N ALA A 243 -10.59 -29.36 4.51
CA ALA A 243 -9.72 -30.40 3.96
C ALA A 243 -8.89 -31.09 5.04
N ASP A 244 -9.02 -32.41 5.17
CA ASP A 244 -8.16 -33.27 5.99
C ASP A 244 -6.83 -33.56 5.30
N VAL A 245 -6.80 -33.62 3.96
CA VAL A 245 -5.59 -33.79 3.16
C VAL A 245 -5.58 -32.82 1.99
N ILE A 246 -4.52 -32.02 1.90
CA ILE A 246 -4.26 -31.07 0.83
C ILE A 246 -3.09 -31.60 0.01
N VAL A 247 -3.30 -31.82 -1.28
CA VAL A 247 -2.24 -32.17 -2.22
C VAL A 247 -2.10 -31.03 -3.22
N SER A 248 -0.93 -30.43 -3.27
CA SER A 248 -0.65 -29.29 -4.14
C SER A 248 0.45 -29.62 -5.15
N ILE A 249 0.19 -29.32 -6.42
CA ILE A 249 1.12 -29.53 -7.53
C ILE A 249 1.42 -28.18 -8.17
N GLY A 250 2.52 -27.57 -7.75
CA GLY A 250 2.96 -26.26 -8.26
C GLY A 250 2.05 -25.09 -7.87
N ALA A 251 1.06 -25.28 -6.99
CA ALA A 251 0.25 -24.18 -6.47
C ALA A 251 0.90 -23.60 -5.21
N ASP A 252 1.05 -22.28 -5.19
CA ASP A 252 1.58 -21.52 -4.05
C ASP A 252 0.45 -20.72 -3.37
N PHE A 253 -0.56 -21.44 -2.87
CA PHE A 253 -1.81 -20.87 -2.32
C PHE A 253 -1.63 -20.06 -1.03
N LEU A 254 -0.48 -20.14 -0.34
CA LEU A 254 -0.13 -19.23 0.77
C LEU A 254 0.55 -17.93 0.31
N SER A 255 0.71 -17.73 -1.00
CA SER A 255 1.23 -16.51 -1.60
C SER A 255 0.19 -15.94 -2.57
N ASP A 256 0.56 -15.70 -3.83
CA ASP A 256 -0.25 -14.93 -4.78
C ASP A 256 -1.04 -15.82 -5.77
N TRP A 257 -1.00 -17.16 -5.62
CA TRP A 257 -1.74 -18.06 -6.51
C TRP A 257 -3.24 -17.75 -6.50
N GLN A 258 -3.82 -17.50 -7.68
CA GLN A 258 -5.22 -17.10 -7.87
C GLN A 258 -5.62 -15.84 -7.07
N GLY A 259 -4.67 -14.95 -6.77
CA GLY A 259 -4.92 -13.73 -5.99
C GLY A 259 -4.78 -13.92 -4.46
N GLY A 260 -4.36 -15.10 -4.00
CA GLY A 260 -4.08 -15.38 -2.60
C GLY A 260 -5.32 -15.38 -1.70
N GLY A 261 -5.12 -15.25 -0.38
CA GLY A 261 -6.21 -15.16 0.60
C GLY A 261 -6.61 -16.48 1.26
N PHE A 262 -5.89 -17.57 0.98
CA PHE A 262 -6.17 -18.90 1.52
C PHE A 262 -5.49 -19.17 2.87
N GLU A 263 -4.70 -18.24 3.40
CA GLU A 263 -3.91 -18.43 4.61
C GLU A 263 -4.81 -18.66 5.84
N ALA A 264 -5.91 -17.92 5.94
CA ALA A 264 -6.85 -18.03 7.05
C ALA A 264 -7.59 -19.38 7.06
N SER A 265 -8.01 -19.89 5.89
CA SER A 265 -8.68 -21.19 5.80
C SER A 265 -7.68 -22.34 6.02
N TYR A 266 -6.48 -22.23 5.45
CA TYR A 266 -5.38 -23.19 5.65
C TYR A 266 -5.00 -23.31 7.13
N THR A 267 -4.67 -22.20 7.78
CA THR A 267 -4.17 -22.19 9.17
C THR A 267 -5.17 -22.75 10.18
N LYS A 268 -6.49 -22.61 9.95
CA LYS A 268 -7.53 -23.24 10.79
C LYS A 268 -7.38 -24.77 10.86
N GLY A 269 -7.05 -25.41 9.74
CA GLY A 269 -6.83 -26.86 9.66
C GLY A 269 -5.50 -27.32 10.28
N ARG A 270 -4.57 -26.39 10.57
CA ARG A 270 -3.23 -26.69 11.09
C ARG A 270 -3.15 -26.69 12.63
N VAL A 271 -4.21 -26.30 13.33
CA VAL A 271 -4.25 -26.33 14.80
C VAL A 271 -4.60 -27.76 15.26
N PRO A 272 -3.73 -28.47 16.01
CA PRO A 272 -3.96 -29.86 16.41
C PRO A 272 -5.02 -29.97 17.52
N LYS A 273 -6.29 -29.76 17.18
CA LYS A 273 -7.41 -29.97 18.11
C LYS A 273 -7.83 -31.44 18.07
N ASN A 274 -8.00 -32.05 19.24
CA ASN A 274 -8.43 -33.45 19.37
C ASN A 274 -7.54 -34.45 18.61
N GLY A 275 -6.24 -34.17 18.49
CA GLY A 275 -5.27 -35.01 17.78
C GLY A 275 -5.44 -35.04 16.26
N LYS A 276 -6.28 -34.16 15.68
CA LYS A 276 -6.45 -34.03 14.23
C LYS A 276 -5.76 -32.77 13.72
N MET A 277 -5.09 -32.89 12.58
CA MET A 277 -4.48 -31.79 11.85
C MET A 277 -4.59 -32.11 10.36
N SER A 278 -5.01 -31.12 9.56
CA SER A 278 -5.01 -31.21 8.10
C SER A 278 -3.59 -31.49 7.62
N ARG A 279 -3.40 -32.49 6.77
CA ARG A 279 -2.10 -32.86 6.22
C ARG A 279 -1.87 -32.20 4.88
N HIS A 280 -0.71 -31.60 4.69
CA HIS A 280 -0.33 -30.90 3.46
C HIS A 280 0.87 -31.57 2.77
N ILE A 281 0.70 -31.91 1.49
CA ILE A 281 1.71 -32.54 0.65
C ILE A 281 1.93 -31.66 -0.59
N GLN A 282 3.14 -31.14 -0.74
CA GLN A 282 3.53 -30.24 -1.82
C GLN A 282 4.43 -30.96 -2.83
N PHE A 283 4.09 -30.87 -4.11
CA PHE A 283 4.96 -31.18 -5.24
C PHE A 283 5.31 -29.88 -5.94
N GLU A 284 6.59 -29.49 -5.91
CA GLU A 284 7.01 -28.23 -6.51
C GLU A 284 8.46 -28.25 -6.97
N SER A 285 8.80 -27.35 -7.88
CA SER A 285 10.17 -27.17 -8.36
C SER A 285 10.93 -26.18 -7.49
N ASN A 286 10.41 -24.95 -7.39
CA ASN A 286 10.96 -23.91 -6.52
C ASN A 286 10.54 -24.15 -5.09
N MET A 287 11.29 -23.61 -4.12
CA MET A 287 10.86 -23.60 -2.72
C MET A 287 9.94 -22.40 -2.50
N SER A 288 8.66 -22.66 -2.21
CA SER A 288 7.65 -21.62 -1.98
C SER A 288 7.29 -21.48 -0.50
N LEU A 289 6.51 -20.45 -0.13
CA LEU A 289 5.97 -20.34 1.23
C LEU A 289 5.02 -21.49 1.55
N THR A 290 4.20 -21.89 0.58
CA THR A 290 3.34 -23.06 0.65
C THR A 290 4.15 -24.34 0.89
N GLY A 291 5.19 -24.58 0.10
CA GLY A 291 6.07 -25.74 0.28
C GLY A 291 6.86 -25.76 1.60
N ALA A 292 7.28 -24.60 2.09
CA ALA A 292 7.95 -24.48 3.39
C ALA A 292 7.02 -24.83 4.57
N ASN A 293 5.70 -24.61 4.42
CA ASN A 293 4.68 -24.95 5.41
C ASN A 293 4.05 -26.34 5.21
N ALA A 294 4.51 -27.12 4.24
CA ALA A 294 4.00 -28.47 3.98
C ALA A 294 4.58 -29.53 4.94
N ASP A 295 3.80 -30.55 5.28
CA ASP A 295 4.30 -31.70 6.06
C ASP A 295 5.25 -32.57 5.24
N LYS A 296 4.96 -32.68 3.95
CA LYS A 296 5.81 -33.41 3.01
C LYS A 296 5.97 -32.62 1.72
N ARG A 297 7.21 -32.27 1.42
CA ARG A 297 7.60 -31.65 0.15
C ARG A 297 8.33 -32.66 -0.73
N TYR A 298 7.94 -32.70 -2.01
CA TYR A 298 8.62 -33.42 -3.08
C TYR A 298 9.16 -32.39 -4.06
N MET A 299 10.48 -32.43 -4.29
CA MET A 299 11.11 -31.61 -5.31
C MET A 299 10.96 -32.30 -6.67
N VAL A 300 10.26 -31.64 -7.59
CA VAL A 300 9.92 -32.18 -8.90
C VAL A 300 10.39 -31.19 -9.97
N LYS A 301 10.92 -31.67 -11.10
CA LYS A 301 11.27 -30.76 -12.21
C LYS A 301 10.01 -30.12 -12.81
N PRO A 302 10.06 -28.89 -13.35
CA PRO A 302 8.89 -28.28 -13.98
C PRO A 302 8.27 -29.18 -15.07
N SER A 303 9.12 -29.86 -15.85
CA SER A 303 8.70 -30.80 -16.90
C SER A 303 8.05 -32.10 -16.38
N GLU A 304 8.19 -32.41 -15.09
CA GLU A 304 7.60 -33.61 -14.48
C GLU A 304 6.27 -33.30 -13.76
N GLN A 305 5.97 -32.03 -13.43
CA GLN A 305 4.78 -31.69 -12.63
C GLN A 305 3.46 -32.12 -13.27
N ALA A 306 3.29 -31.88 -14.58
CA ALA A 306 2.11 -32.35 -15.32
C ALA A 306 1.98 -33.87 -15.29
N GLN A 307 3.11 -34.59 -15.39
CA GLN A 307 3.11 -36.05 -15.29
C GLN A 307 2.78 -36.55 -13.88
N VAL A 308 3.21 -35.84 -12.83
CA VAL A 308 2.83 -36.14 -11.44
C VAL A 308 1.32 -36.01 -11.26
N LEU A 309 0.73 -34.92 -11.74
CA LEU A 309 -0.72 -34.72 -11.69
C LEU A 309 -1.48 -35.83 -12.42
N LEU A 310 -1.06 -36.15 -13.66
CA LEU A 310 -1.65 -37.21 -14.46
C LEU A 310 -1.51 -38.59 -13.80
N ASN A 311 -0.37 -38.89 -13.18
CA ASN A 311 -0.16 -40.15 -12.47
C ASN A 311 -1.05 -40.26 -11.22
N ILE A 312 -1.26 -39.16 -10.49
CA ILE A 312 -2.21 -39.11 -9.37
C ILE A 312 -3.63 -39.36 -9.89
N TYR A 313 -4.05 -38.67 -10.96
CA TYR A 313 -5.35 -38.86 -11.60
C TYR A 313 -5.58 -40.31 -12.05
N ASN A 314 -4.63 -40.89 -12.78
CA ASN A 314 -4.71 -42.27 -13.28
C ASN A 314 -4.80 -43.29 -12.13
N ALA A 315 -4.02 -43.08 -11.06
CA ALA A 315 -4.03 -43.98 -9.90
C ALA A 315 -5.31 -43.86 -9.06
N ILE A 316 -5.98 -42.69 -9.07
CA ILE A 316 -7.28 -42.48 -8.42
C ILE A 316 -8.39 -43.13 -9.24
N THR A 317 -8.48 -42.82 -10.53
CA THR A 317 -9.57 -43.25 -11.42
C THR A 317 -9.43 -44.68 -11.91
N GLY A 318 -8.23 -45.28 -11.85
CA GLY A 318 -7.95 -46.59 -12.43
C GLY A 318 -7.83 -46.57 -13.96
N ASN A 319 -7.82 -45.39 -14.58
CA ASN A 319 -7.75 -45.22 -16.02
C ASN A 319 -6.39 -44.66 -16.44
N GLY A 320 -5.88 -45.08 -17.60
CA GLY A 320 -4.68 -44.50 -18.21
C GLY A 320 -3.36 -45.18 -17.88
N THR A 321 -2.31 -44.82 -18.62
CA THR A 321 -0.94 -45.35 -18.44
C THR A 321 -0.08 -44.33 -17.70
N ALA A 322 0.50 -44.73 -16.57
CA ALA A 322 1.44 -43.88 -15.84
C ALA A 322 2.81 -43.85 -16.55
N LYS A 323 3.38 -42.67 -16.74
CA LYS A 323 4.80 -42.55 -17.12
C LYS A 323 5.65 -42.37 -15.87
N LYS A 324 6.86 -42.92 -15.90
CA LYS A 324 7.77 -42.89 -14.75
C LYS A 324 8.16 -41.47 -14.37
N THR A 325 8.13 -41.15 -13.07
CA THR A 325 8.64 -39.89 -12.52
C THR A 325 9.68 -40.16 -11.44
N SER A 326 10.45 -39.14 -11.08
CA SER A 326 11.38 -39.20 -9.95
C SER A 326 10.71 -39.46 -8.59
N VAL A 327 9.37 -39.31 -8.49
CA VAL A 327 8.61 -39.33 -7.23
C VAL A 327 7.50 -40.38 -7.17
N ASP A 328 7.55 -41.43 -8.01
CA ASP A 328 6.50 -42.46 -8.12
C ASP A 328 6.15 -43.13 -6.78
N ALA A 329 7.15 -43.45 -5.96
CA ALA A 329 6.92 -44.02 -4.62
C ALA A 329 6.19 -43.04 -3.68
N GLY A 330 6.39 -41.73 -3.88
CA GLY A 330 5.64 -40.68 -3.20
C GLY A 330 4.20 -40.63 -3.67
N ILE A 331 3.97 -40.63 -5.00
CA ILE A 331 2.64 -40.62 -5.61
C ILE A 331 1.77 -41.75 -5.05
N GLN A 332 2.29 -42.97 -4.97
CA GLN A 332 1.53 -44.12 -4.44
C GLN A 332 1.11 -43.92 -2.96
N LYS A 333 1.95 -43.28 -2.14
CA LYS A 333 1.61 -42.94 -0.74
C LYS A 333 0.56 -41.83 -0.66
N VAL A 334 0.61 -40.85 -1.57
CA VAL A 334 -0.36 -39.76 -1.65
C VAL A 334 -1.73 -40.30 -2.06
N VAL A 335 -1.78 -41.13 -3.11
CA VAL A 335 -3.03 -41.72 -3.61
C VAL A 335 -3.73 -42.56 -2.54
N LYS A 336 -2.98 -43.34 -1.75
CA LYS A 336 -3.55 -44.09 -0.61
C LYS A 336 -4.20 -43.16 0.42
N GLN A 337 -3.62 -41.99 0.69
CA GLN A 337 -4.20 -41.03 1.62
C GLN A 337 -5.42 -40.33 1.06
N LEU A 338 -5.36 -39.89 -0.21
CA LEU A 338 -6.51 -39.29 -0.90
C LEU A 338 -7.71 -40.24 -0.89
N LYS A 339 -7.51 -41.53 -1.22
CA LYS A 339 -8.57 -42.55 -1.16
C LYS A 339 -9.09 -42.81 0.25
N ALA A 340 -8.23 -42.68 1.27
CA ALA A 340 -8.62 -42.92 2.66
C ALA A 340 -9.52 -41.81 3.23
N VAL A 341 -9.30 -40.54 2.85
CA VAL A 341 -10.09 -39.40 3.35
C VAL A 341 -11.27 -39.02 2.45
N GLY A 342 -11.29 -39.48 1.21
CA GLY A 342 -12.44 -39.32 0.30
C GLY A 342 -12.82 -37.86 0.08
N SER A 343 -14.05 -37.49 0.45
CA SER A 343 -14.60 -36.14 0.27
C SER A 343 -13.87 -35.04 1.04
N ASN A 344 -13.02 -35.40 2.00
CA ASN A 344 -12.24 -34.43 2.79
C ASN A 344 -10.84 -34.17 2.20
N ALA A 345 -10.57 -34.63 0.98
CA ALA A 345 -9.36 -34.28 0.25
C ALA A 345 -9.58 -33.13 -0.73
N VAL A 346 -8.54 -32.32 -0.93
CA VAL A 346 -8.46 -31.37 -2.04
C VAL A 346 -7.14 -31.55 -2.78
N VAL A 347 -7.22 -31.52 -4.12
CA VAL A 347 -6.06 -31.48 -5.01
C VAL A 347 -6.08 -30.14 -5.73
N VAL A 348 -4.99 -29.39 -5.62
CA VAL A 348 -4.83 -28.08 -6.28
C VAL A 348 -3.60 -28.10 -7.18
N THR A 349 -3.64 -27.32 -8.25
CA THR A 349 -2.51 -27.19 -9.16
C THR A 349 -2.31 -25.75 -9.62
N GLY A 350 -1.04 -25.35 -9.75
CA GLY A 350 -0.62 -24.07 -10.31
C GLY A 350 -0.12 -24.19 -11.75
N LEU A 351 -0.41 -25.31 -12.43
CA LEU A 351 -0.07 -25.49 -13.83
C LEU A 351 -0.99 -24.62 -14.70
N GLN A 352 -0.40 -23.71 -15.46
CA GLN A 352 -1.10 -22.82 -16.40
C GLN A 352 -1.15 -23.44 -17.80
N ASP A 353 -1.69 -24.65 -17.88
CA ASP A 353 -1.99 -25.32 -19.14
C ASP A 353 -3.46 -25.76 -19.10
N LYS A 354 -4.14 -25.64 -20.23
CA LYS A 354 -5.51 -26.12 -20.38
C LYS A 354 -5.57 -27.66 -20.39
N ASN A 355 -4.51 -28.32 -20.85
CA ASN A 355 -4.51 -29.77 -21.15
C ASN A 355 -3.90 -30.64 -20.05
#